data_AF-A0AAV6CYT3-F1
#
_entry.id   AF-A0AAV6CYT3-F1
#
_cell.length_a   1.000
_cell.length_b   1.000
_cell.length_c   1.000
_cell.angle_alpha   90.00
_cell.angle_beta   90.00
_cell.angle_gamma   90.00
#
_symmetry.space_group_name_H-M   'P 1'
#
loop_
_entity.id
_entity.type
_entity.pdbx_description
1 polymer ?
#
loop_
_entity_poly.entity_id
_entity_poly.type
_entity_poly.pdbx_seq_one_letter_code
_entity_poly.pdbx_strand_id
1 'polypeptide(L)' 'VATPVNWKQGEDVIIVPAVTDEEARAKFPNGWKALKPYLRLTQQPK' A
#
# COMPACT_ATOMS: atom_id res chain seq x y z
N VAL A 1 -0.23 6.79 -0.15
CA VAL A 1 0.32 5.72 0.72
C VAL A 1 0.47 6.28 2.13
N ALA A 2 0.34 5.44 3.14
CA ALA A 2 0.57 5.78 4.55
C ALA A 2 1.72 4.93 5.08
N THR A 3 2.63 5.53 5.83
CA THR A 3 3.75 4.83 6.47
C THR A 3 3.32 4.33 7.85
N PRO A 4 3.52 3.05 8.19
CA PRO A 4 3.28 2.56 9.55
C PRO A 4 4.21 3.24 10.58
N VAL A 5 3.82 3.15 11.86
CA VAL A 5 4.46 3.88 12.98
C VAL A 5 5.96 3.61 13.14
N ASN A 6 6.47 2.47 12.64
CA ASN A 6 7.88 2.08 12.70
C ASN A 6 8.52 1.90 11.31
N TRP A 7 7.94 2.49 10.28
CA TRP A 7 8.38 2.27 8.90
C TRP A 7 9.79 2.80 8.63
N LYS A 8 10.63 1.97 8.00
CA LYS A 8 11.93 2.37 7.43
C LYS A 8 11.86 2.41 5.90
N GLN A 9 12.69 3.26 5.30
CA GLN A 9 12.77 3.40 3.85
C GLN A 9 13.10 2.05 3.19
N GLY A 10 12.22 1.59 2.30
CA GLY A 10 12.29 0.25 1.68
C GLY A 10 11.37 -0.81 2.28
N GLU A 11 10.66 -0.53 3.38
CA GLU A 11 9.64 -1.43 3.93
C GLU A 11 8.25 -1.21 3.30
N ASP A 12 7.33 -2.15 3.56
CA ASP A 12 5.97 -2.09 3.04
C ASP A 12 5.20 -0.88 3.59
N VAL A 13 4.53 -0.17 2.67
CA VAL A 13 3.64 0.94 2.95
C VAL A 13 2.18 0.49 2.92
N ILE A 14 1.33 1.20 3.66
CA ILE A 14 -0.11 0.93 3.68
C ILE A 14 -0.78 1.75 2.56
N ILE A 15 -1.60 1.10 1.74
CA ILE A 15 -2.50 1.79 0.82
C ILE A 15 -3.66 2.35 1.64
N VAL A 16 -3.80 3.67 1.61
CA VAL A 16 -4.89 4.34 2.32
C VAL A 16 -6.23 3.91 1.73
N PRO A 17 -7.27 3.68 2.55
CA PRO A 17 -8.58 3.23 2.08
C PRO A 17 -9.29 4.26 1.19
N ALA A 18 -8.79 5.50 1.13
CA ALA A 18 -9.27 6.53 0.21
C ALA A 18 -8.87 6.27 -1.26
N VAL A 19 -7.88 5.40 -1.51
CA VAL A 19 -7.47 5.03 -2.87
C VAL A 19 -8.32 3.84 -3.34
N THR A 20 -8.94 4.01 -4.50
CA THR A 20 -9.77 2.96 -5.12
C THR A 20 -8.91 1.79 -5.61
N ASP A 21 -9.49 0.59 -5.73
CA ASP A 21 -8.78 -0.59 -6.23
C ASP A 21 -8.22 -0.41 -7.65
N GLU A 22 -8.87 0.39 -8.50
CA GLU A 22 -8.40 0.70 -9.86
C GLU A 22 -7.14 1.58 -9.84
N GLU A 23 -7.15 2.65 -9.05
CA GLU A 23 -5.96 3.49 -8.85
C GLU A 23 -4.82 2.73 -8.18
N ALA A 24 -5.16 1.84 -7.23
CA ALA A 24 -4.18 0.97 -6.60
C ALA A 24 -3.55 -0.01 -7.60
N ARG A 25 -4.31 -0.58 -8.54
CA ARG A 25 -3.74 -1.43 -9.62
C ARG A 25 -2.82 -0.65 -10.54
N ALA A 26 -3.18 0.58 -10.89
CA ALA A 26 -2.35 1.43 -11.74
C ALA A 26 -1.04 1.84 -11.05
N LYS A 27 -1.09 2.16 -9.74
CA LYS A 27 0.06 2.63 -8.97
C LYS A 27 0.92 1.51 -8.39
N PHE A 28 0.35 0.34 -8.13
CA PHE A 28 1.02 -0.82 -7.56
C PHE A 28 0.89 -2.03 -8.49
N PRO A 29 1.63 -2.05 -9.61
CA PRO A 29 1.58 -3.16 -10.58
C PRO A 29 2.08 -4.49 -9.97
N ASN A 30 2.91 -4.42 -8.92
CA ASN A 30 3.41 -5.58 -8.18
C ASN A 30 2.36 -6.19 -7.23
N GLY A 31 1.15 -5.62 -7.17
CA GLY A 31 0.08 -6.05 -6.28
C GLY A 31 0.25 -5.56 -4.84
N TRP A 32 -0.75 -5.88 -4.02
CA TRP A 32 -0.76 -5.58 -2.60
C TRP A 32 -1.38 -6.72 -1.81
N LYS A 33 -0.96 -6.86 -0.56
CA LYS A 33 -1.51 -7.83 0.38
C LYS A 33 -2.61 -7.17 1.20
N ALA A 34 -3.86 -7.54 0.93
CA ALA A 34 -5.01 -7.07 1.71
C ALA A 34 -5.21 -7.98 2.93
N LEU A 35 -4.72 -7.55 4.09
CA LEU A 35 -5.01 -8.22 5.38
C LEU A 35 -6.44 -7.89 5.85
N LYS A 36 -6.88 -6.64 5.61
CA LYS A 36 -8.24 -6.17 5.87
C LYS A 36 -8.66 -5.21 4.74
N PRO A 37 -9.97 -4.94 4.55
CA PRO A 37 -10.44 -4.06 3.48
C PRO A 37 -9.76 -2.68 3.49
N TYR A 38 -9.46 -2.18 4.70
CA TYR A 38 -8.79 -0.91 4.97
C TYR A 38 -7.29 -1.02 5.25
N LEU A 39 -6.74 -2.23 5.34
CA LEU A 39 -5.34 -2.50 5.66
C LEU A 39 -4.71 -3.32 4.54
N ARG A 40 -4.25 -2.59 3.53
CA ARG A 40 -3.61 -3.11 2.33
C ARG A 40 -2.13 -2.74 2.39
N LEU A 41 -1.24 -3.72 2.37
CA LEU A 41 0.21 -3.51 2.39
C LEU A 41 0.77 -3.66 0.98
N THR A 42 1.61 -2.74 0.55
CA THR A 42 2.30 -2.79 -0.74
C THR A 42 3.74 -2.32 -0.56
N GLN A 43 4.66 -2.84 -1.38
CA GLN A 43 6.03 -2.35 -1.34
C GLN A 43 6.09 -0.89 -1.74
N GLN A 44 6.99 -0.13 -1.11
CA GLN A 44 7.21 1.25 -1.50
C GLN A 44 7.57 1.31 -3.00
N PRO A 45 6.81 2.05 -3.83
CA PRO A 45 7.23 2.31 -5.20
C PRO A 45 8.51 3.15 -5.16
N LYS A 46 9.50 2.77 -5.98
CA LYS A 46 10.71 3.58 -6.19
C LYS A 46 10.38 4.88 -6.93
#